data_AF-A0A958FZW1-F1
#
_entry.id   AF-A0A958FZW1-F1
#
_cell.length_a   1.000
_cell.length_b   1.000
_cell.length_c   1.000
_cell.angle_alpha   90.00
_cell.angle_beta   90.00
_cell.angle_gamma   90.00
#
_symmetry.space_group_name_H-M   'P 1'
#
loop_
_entity.id
_entity.type
_entity.pdbx_description
1 polymer ?
#
loop_
_entity_poly.entity_id
_entity_poly.type
_entity_poly.pdbx_seq_one_letter_code
_entity_poly.pdbx_strand_id
1 'polypeptide(L)'
;MLEAIDSFKQDFDHSLFLKIHNERACELEDLALWQPSIQAVTEIRELTKRNFARSYGPVIRLGSAQDLSLEQQVVLKGAISTVMPWRKGPFELCGVEIDAEWRSDLKWERIRDCLDNPSGRIIADVGCNNGYYMFRLLEKHAPKLVL
;
A
#
# COMPACT_ATOMS: atom_id res chain seq x y z
N MET A 1 16.83 22.77 14.97
CA MET A 1 15.89 21.88 14.24
C MET A 1 16.65 20.94 13.29
N LEU A 2 17.62 21.43 12.52
CA LEU A 2 18.50 20.58 11.69
C LEU A 2 19.37 19.62 12.54
N GLU A 3 19.94 20.08 13.65
CA GLU A 3 20.78 19.25 14.55
C GLU A 3 20.03 18.06 15.19
N ALA A 4 18.71 18.15 15.34
CA ALA A 4 17.92 17.06 15.92
C ALA A 4 17.72 15.90 14.93
N ILE A 5 17.73 16.19 13.62
CA ILE A 5 17.60 15.19 12.56
C ILE A 5 18.90 14.40 12.42
N ASP A 6 20.06 15.07 12.52
CA ASP A 6 21.37 14.42 12.45
C ASP A 6 21.65 13.47 13.64
N SER A 7 20.97 13.69 14.77
CA SER A 7 21.05 12.82 15.96
C SER A 7 20.16 11.57 15.90
N PHE A 8 19.28 11.45 14.90
CA PHE A 8 18.43 10.28 14.74
C PHE A 8 19.31 9.12 14.24
N LYS A 9 19.85 8.38 15.21
CA LYS A 9 20.79 7.27 15.00
C LYS A 9 20.28 6.32 13.91
N GLN A 10 21.21 5.95 13.01
CA GLN A 10 21.01 5.14 11.81
C GLN A 10 20.49 3.71 12.04
N ASP A 11 20.40 3.26 13.29
CA ASP A 11 20.01 1.89 13.63
C ASP A 11 18.50 1.82 13.88
N PHE A 12 17.72 1.94 12.80
CA PHE A 12 16.31 1.56 12.83
C PHE A 12 16.20 0.04 12.94
N ASP A 13 15.83 -0.46 14.12
CA ASP A 13 15.58 -1.88 14.33
C ASP A 13 14.25 -2.28 13.65
N HIS A 14 14.38 -2.68 12.39
CA HIS A 14 13.27 -3.16 11.57
C HIS A 14 12.55 -4.35 12.22
N SER A 15 13.27 -5.22 12.94
CA SER A 15 12.69 -6.38 13.59
C SER A 15 11.79 -5.99 14.77
N LEU A 16 12.22 -4.99 15.55
CA LEU A 16 11.42 -4.42 16.63
C LEU A 16 10.17 -3.71 16.10
N PHE A 17 10.30 -2.93 15.03
CA PHE A 17 9.15 -2.27 14.41
C PHE A 17 8.10 -3.29 13.93
N LEU A 18 8.53 -4.33 13.21
CA LEU A 18 7.62 -5.39 12.76
C LEU A 18 6.99 -6.15 13.92
N LYS A 19 7.76 -6.40 14.99
CA LYS A 19 7.24 -7.04 16.20
C LYS A 19 6.12 -6.20 16.82
N ILE A 20 6.36 -4.91 17.07
CA ILE A 20 5.36 -4.00 17.64
C ILE A 20 4.15 -3.88 16.72
N HIS A 21 4.37 -3.80 15.40
CA HIS A 21 3.28 -3.74 14.43
C HIS A 21 2.39 -5.00 14.49
N ASN A 22 2.99 -6.20 14.54
CA ASN A 22 2.26 -7.45 14.63
C ASN A 22 1.53 -7.60 15.97
N GLU A 23 2.15 -7.20 17.08
CA GLU A 23 1.51 -7.19 18.40
C GLU A 23 0.26 -6.32 18.41
N ARG A 24 0.35 -5.10 17.86
CA ARG A 24 -0.79 -4.17 17.77
C ARG A 24 -1.83 -4.60 16.75
N ALA A 25 -1.42 -5.27 15.67
CA ALA A 25 -2.36 -5.78 14.69
C ALA A 25 -3.35 -6.75 15.35
N CYS A 26 -2.87 -7.67 16.19
CA CYS A 26 -3.72 -8.61 16.94
C CYS A 26 -4.74 -7.95 17.87
N GLU A 27 -4.54 -6.67 18.24
CA GLU A 27 -5.44 -5.89 19.10
C GLU A 27 -6.50 -5.11 18.30
N LEU A 28 -6.44 -5.11 16.97
CA LEU A 28 -7.42 -4.45 16.11
C LEU A 28 -8.73 -5.26 16.09
N GLU A 29 -9.77 -4.72 16.72
CA GLU A 29 -11.13 -5.31 16.73
C GLU A 29 -11.67 -5.55 15.31
N ASP A 30 -11.27 -4.70 14.35
CA ASP A 30 -11.67 -4.78 12.94
C ASP A 30 -11.08 -5.99 12.20
N LEU A 31 -10.05 -6.67 12.73
CA LEU A 31 -9.51 -7.87 12.08
C LEU A 31 -10.57 -8.94 11.94
N ALA A 32 -11.42 -9.15 12.96
CA ALA A 32 -12.50 -10.12 12.90
C ALA A 32 -13.53 -9.77 11.79
N LEU A 33 -13.77 -8.48 11.57
CA LEU A 33 -14.64 -7.99 10.48
C LEU A 33 -14.05 -8.31 9.11
N TRP A 34 -12.73 -8.18 8.94
CA TRP A 34 -12.06 -8.37 7.66
C TRP A 34 -11.61 -9.81 7.39
N GLN A 35 -11.57 -10.68 8.40
CA GLN A 35 -11.13 -12.07 8.27
C GLN A 35 -11.78 -12.82 7.09
N PRO A 36 -13.10 -12.76 6.87
CA PRO A 36 -13.72 -13.46 5.73
C PRO A 36 -13.18 -12.99 4.38
N SER A 37 -12.85 -11.70 4.25
CA SER A 37 -12.33 -11.12 3.01
C SER A 37 -10.84 -11.41 2.82
N ILE A 38 -10.08 -11.39 3.92
CA ILE A 38 -8.69 -11.85 3.92
C ILE A 38 -8.62 -13.32 3.50
N GLN A 39 -9.49 -14.16 4.06
CA GLN A 39 -9.58 -15.57 3.71
C GLN A 39 -9.95 -15.75 2.23
N ALA A 40 -11.02 -15.09 1.75
CA ALA A 40 -11.45 -15.18 0.36
C ALA A 40 -10.32 -14.79 -0.62
N VAL A 41 -9.55 -13.75 -0.32
CA VAL A 41 -8.38 -13.34 -1.13
C VAL A 41 -7.25 -14.36 -1.03
N THR A 42 -7.01 -14.93 0.14
CA THR A 42 -5.94 -15.93 0.38
C THR A 42 -6.24 -17.26 -0.31
N GLU A 43 -7.51 -17.62 -0.45
CA GLU A 43 -7.95 -18.81 -1.19
C GLU A 43 -7.74 -18.69 -2.71
N ILE A 44 -7.62 -17.47 -3.23
CA ILE A 44 -7.20 -17.24 -4.63
C ILE A 44 -5.70 -17.54 -4.75
N ARG A 45 -5.39 -18.78 -5.16
CA ARG A 45 -4.02 -19.29 -5.30
C ARG A 45 -3.12 -18.39 -6.15
N GLU A 46 -3.68 -17.74 -7.16
CA GLU A 46 -2.98 -16.83 -8.06
C GLU A 46 -2.44 -15.62 -7.29
N LEU A 47 -3.25 -15.07 -6.37
CA LEU A 47 -2.86 -13.94 -5.51
C LEU A 47 -1.73 -14.31 -4.53
N THR A 48 -1.69 -15.56 -4.07
CA THR A 48 -0.64 -16.02 -3.14
C THR A 48 0.72 -16.27 -3.80
N LYS A 49 0.78 -16.44 -5.13
CA LYS A 49 2.05 -16.56 -5.88
C LYS A 49 2.88 -15.27 -5.87
N ARG A 50 2.27 -14.12 -5.53
CA ARG A 50 2.92 -12.79 -5.38
C ARG A 50 3.76 -12.35 -6.60
N ASN A 51 3.49 -12.91 -7.78
CA ASN A 51 4.24 -12.63 -9.00
C ASN A 51 3.42 -11.79 -9.99
N PHE A 52 2.99 -10.62 -9.54
CA PHE A 52 2.24 -9.69 -10.38
C PHE A 52 3.14 -8.60 -10.94
N ALA A 53 2.86 -8.21 -12.18
CA ALA A 53 3.32 -6.93 -12.70
C ALA A 53 2.80 -5.81 -11.79
N ARG A 54 3.63 -4.79 -11.56
CA ARG A 54 3.31 -3.68 -10.65
C ARG A 54 3.61 -2.38 -11.36
N SER A 55 2.73 -1.41 -11.21
CA SER A 55 2.96 -0.05 -11.68
C SER A 55 2.49 0.92 -10.61
N TYR A 56 3.34 1.90 -10.31
CA TYR A 56 3.10 2.85 -9.23
C TYR A 56 2.85 4.28 -9.74
N GLY A 57 2.25 4.39 -10.93
CA GLY A 57 1.83 5.66 -11.53
C GLY A 57 0.61 6.30 -10.86
N PRO A 58 -0.10 7.21 -11.54
CA PRO A 58 -1.30 7.86 -11.01
C PRO A 58 -2.35 6.86 -10.48
N VAL A 59 -2.51 5.71 -11.14
CA VAL A 59 -3.24 4.57 -10.61
C VAL A 59 -2.24 3.52 -10.15
N ILE A 60 -2.33 3.10 -8.90
CA ILE A 60 -1.50 2.01 -8.38
C ILE A 60 -2.07 0.69 -8.90
N ARG A 61 -1.28 -0.02 -9.71
CA ARG A 61 -1.68 -1.27 -10.35
C ARG A 61 -0.90 -2.46 -9.79
N LEU A 62 -1.63 -3.52 -9.49
CA LEU A 62 -1.07 -4.83 -9.16
C LEU A 62 -1.78 -5.89 -10.01
N GLY A 63 -1.04 -6.49 -10.94
CA GLY A 63 -1.56 -7.49 -11.87
C GLY A 63 -2.39 -6.87 -12.99
N SER A 64 -3.05 -7.74 -13.73
CA SER A 64 -3.89 -7.47 -14.89
C SER A 64 -5.14 -8.33 -14.84
N ALA A 65 -6.16 -8.00 -15.64
CA ALA A 65 -7.39 -8.79 -15.71
C ALA A 65 -7.17 -10.24 -16.18
N GLN A 66 -6.07 -10.51 -16.89
CA GLN A 66 -5.73 -11.85 -17.38
C GLN A 66 -5.16 -12.76 -16.28
N ASP A 67 -4.75 -12.19 -15.15
CA ASP A 67 -4.14 -12.97 -14.07
C ASP A 67 -5.17 -13.75 -13.23
N LEU A 68 -6.46 -13.38 -13.32
CA LEU A 68 -7.55 -13.99 -12.58
C LEU A 68 -8.70 -14.41 -13.50
N SER A 69 -9.33 -15.53 -13.18
CA SER A 69 -10.61 -15.91 -13.81
C SER A 69 -11.72 -14.91 -13.47
N LEU A 70 -12.80 -14.90 -14.25
CA LEU A 70 -13.96 -14.04 -13.96
C LEU A 70 -14.56 -14.32 -12.58
N GLU A 71 -14.62 -15.59 -12.17
CA GLU A 71 -15.10 -15.98 -10.84
C GLU A 71 -14.18 -15.43 -9.73
N GLN A 72 -12.87 -15.51 -9.92
CA GLN A 72 -11.88 -14.96 -8.98
C GLN A 72 -11.95 -13.44 -8.91
N GLN A 73 -12.20 -12.74 -10.03
CA GLN A 73 -12.40 -11.29 -10.04
C GLN A 73 -13.67 -10.89 -9.28
N VAL A 74 -14.76 -11.66 -9.38
CA VAL A 74 -15.98 -11.43 -8.59
C VAL A 74 -15.70 -11.59 -7.10
N VAL A 75 -14.97 -12.63 -6.69
CA VAL A 75 -14.55 -12.84 -5.29
C VAL A 75 -13.67 -11.69 -4.81
N LEU A 76 -12.66 -11.30 -5.60
CA LEU A 76 -11.77 -10.19 -5.28
C LEU A 76 -12.55 -8.87 -5.11
N LYS A 77 -13.47 -8.56 -6.03
CA LYS A 77 -14.32 -7.36 -5.95
C LYS A 77 -15.22 -7.38 -4.70
N GLY A 78 -15.78 -8.53 -4.36
CA GLY A 78 -16.53 -8.73 -3.12
C GLY A 78 -15.68 -8.42 -1.89
N ALA A 79 -14.47 -9.01 -1.81
CA ALA A 79 -13.54 -8.78 -0.70
C ALA A 79 -13.05 -7.32 -0.60
N ILE A 80 -12.81 -6.64 -1.73
CA ILE A 80 -12.45 -5.21 -1.74
C ILE A 80 -13.57 -4.34 -1.17
N SER A 81 -14.83 -4.73 -1.39
CA SER A 81 -15.99 -3.95 -0.96
C SER A 81 -16.22 -3.99 0.55
N THR A 82 -15.75 -5.04 1.25
CA THR A 82 -15.92 -5.17 2.70
C THR A 82 -14.93 -4.32 3.50
N VAL A 83 -13.80 -3.95 2.89
CA VAL A 83 -12.76 -3.10 3.49
C VAL A 83 -12.94 -1.62 3.15
N MET A 84 -14.15 -1.23 2.73
CA MET A 84 -14.55 0.16 2.62
C MET A 84 -14.57 0.85 4.01
N PRO A 85 -14.36 2.18 4.07
CA PRO A 85 -14.18 3.10 2.94
C PRO A 85 -12.75 3.17 2.40
N TRP A 86 -12.61 3.11 1.06
CA TRP A 86 -11.35 3.41 0.37
C TRP A 86 -11.16 4.91 0.24
N ARG A 87 -10.36 5.50 1.14
CA ARG A 87 -10.19 6.95 1.18
C ARG A 87 -9.18 7.47 0.17
N LYS A 88 -7.94 6.96 0.16
CA LYS A 88 -6.89 7.42 -0.77
C LYS A 88 -6.82 6.47 -1.98
N GLY A 89 -6.54 6.97 -3.18
CA GLY A 89 -6.45 6.18 -4.41
C GLY A 89 -6.22 7.06 -5.66
N PRO A 90 -6.42 6.51 -6.88
CA PRO A 90 -7.07 5.23 -7.20
C PRO A 90 -6.12 4.01 -7.24
N PHE A 91 -6.72 2.81 -7.19
CA PHE A 91 -6.02 1.52 -7.36
C PHE A 91 -6.68 0.67 -8.46
N GLU A 92 -5.94 -0.30 -8.99
CA GLU A 92 -6.42 -1.35 -9.88
C GLU A 92 -5.74 -2.68 -9.50
N LEU A 93 -6.52 -3.66 -9.08
CA LEU A 93 -6.03 -4.95 -8.61
C LEU A 93 -6.55 -6.06 -9.52
N CYS A 94 -5.66 -6.65 -10.33
CA CYS A 94 -5.99 -7.73 -11.26
C CYS A 94 -7.23 -7.43 -12.13
N GLY A 95 -7.31 -6.20 -12.66
CA GLY A 95 -8.44 -5.72 -13.45
C GLY A 95 -9.64 -5.19 -12.65
N VAL A 96 -9.64 -5.30 -11.32
CA VAL A 96 -10.67 -4.69 -10.46
C VAL A 96 -10.26 -3.26 -10.10
N GLU A 97 -10.98 -2.29 -10.64
CA GLU A 97 -10.79 -0.88 -10.34
C GLU A 97 -11.35 -0.51 -8.96
N ILE A 98 -10.59 0.30 -8.22
CA ILE A 98 -10.98 0.85 -6.92
C ILE A 98 -10.96 2.38 -7.05
N ASP A 99 -12.15 2.95 -7.23
CA ASP A 99 -12.35 4.39 -7.17
C ASP A 99 -12.46 4.82 -5.71
N ALA A 100 -11.48 5.59 -5.25
CA ALA A 100 -11.36 6.02 -3.87
C ALA A 100 -11.95 7.43 -3.69
N GLU A 101 -12.34 7.75 -2.46
CA GLU A 101 -12.89 9.07 -2.10
C GLU A 101 -12.00 10.23 -2.57
N TRP A 102 -10.69 10.09 -2.39
CA TRP A 102 -9.70 11.10 -2.71
C TRP A 102 -8.88 10.74 -3.95
N ARG A 103 -8.89 11.66 -4.92
CA ARG A 103 -7.94 11.74 -6.04
C ARG A 103 -6.54 12.11 -5.56
N SER A 104 -5.91 11.13 -4.89
CA SER A 104 -4.60 11.25 -4.27
C SER A 104 -3.50 11.38 -5.32
N ASP A 105 -3.75 10.86 -6.53
CA ASP A 105 -2.95 11.10 -7.72
C ASP A 105 -2.80 12.58 -8.04
N LEU A 106 -3.91 13.34 -8.05
CA LEU A 106 -3.88 14.77 -8.34
C LEU A 106 -3.14 15.56 -7.27
N LYS A 107 -3.22 15.15 -6.00
CA LYS A 107 -2.41 15.75 -4.93
C LYS A 107 -0.93 15.45 -5.16
N TRP A 108 -0.59 14.22 -5.49
CA TRP A 108 0.79 13.81 -5.71
C TRP A 108 1.45 14.60 -6.85
N GLU A 109 0.77 14.76 -7.99
CA GLU A 109 1.29 15.51 -9.13
C GLU A 109 1.66 16.96 -8.78
N ARG A 110 0.96 17.58 -7.81
CA ARG A 110 1.25 18.94 -7.36
C ARG A 110 2.50 19.04 -6.47
N ILE A 111 2.85 17.97 -5.76
CA ILE A 111 3.91 18.03 -4.74
C ILE A 111 5.18 17.31 -5.16
N ARG A 112 5.12 16.35 -6.08
CA ARG A 112 6.24 15.45 -6.39
C ARG A 112 7.52 16.19 -6.81
N ASP A 113 7.37 17.30 -7.53
CA ASP A 113 8.50 18.08 -8.05
C ASP A 113 9.08 19.04 -6.97
N CYS A 114 8.39 19.19 -5.84
CA CYS A 114 8.83 19.96 -4.68
C CYS A 114 9.50 19.09 -3.61
N LEU A 115 9.49 17.76 -3.76
CA LEU A 115 10.12 16.85 -2.82
C LEU A 115 11.64 16.80 -3.08
N ASP A 116 12.42 16.83 -2.00
CA ASP A 116 13.85 16.49 -2.04
C ASP A 116 14.05 15.12 -2.71
N ASN A 117 15.19 14.93 -3.40
CA ASN A 117 15.52 13.65 -4.01
C ASN A 117 15.44 12.50 -2.97
N PRO A 118 14.46 11.59 -3.10
CA PRO A 118 14.24 10.51 -2.15
C PRO A 118 15.16 9.30 -2.37
N SER A 119 15.97 9.29 -3.43
CA SER A 119 16.85 8.17 -3.78
C SER A 119 17.80 7.82 -2.64
N GLY A 120 17.79 6.55 -2.25
CA GLY A 120 18.62 6.03 -1.16
C GLY A 120 18.21 6.49 0.25
N ARG A 121 17.13 7.27 0.41
CA ARG A 121 16.63 7.69 1.72
C ARG A 121 15.72 6.64 2.34
N ILE A 122 15.64 6.66 3.68
CA ILE A 122 14.60 5.97 4.45
C ILE A 122 13.49 7.00 4.69
N ILE A 123 12.26 6.67 4.29
CA ILE A 123 11.12 7.60 4.33
C ILE A 123 10.02 6.98 5.20
N ALA A 124 9.42 7.77 6.07
CA ALA A 124 8.25 7.38 6.84
C ALA A 124 7.04 8.25 6.43
N ASP A 125 5.96 7.62 5.97
CA ASP A 125 4.67 8.27 5.68
C ASP A 125 3.75 8.18 6.91
N VAL A 126 3.88 9.17 7.81
CA VAL A 126 3.11 9.20 9.06
C VAL A 126 1.63 9.45 8.75
N GLY A 127 0.77 8.51 9.17
CA GLY A 127 -0.66 8.57 8.83
C GLY A 127 -0.94 8.16 7.38
N CYS A 128 -0.14 7.22 6.85
CA CYS A 128 -0.23 6.72 5.48
C CYS A 128 -1.60 6.13 5.12
N ASN A 129 -2.42 5.71 6.09
CA ASN A 129 -3.71 5.04 5.88
C ASN A 129 -3.49 3.75 5.05
N ASN A 130 -3.94 3.70 3.80
CA ASN A 130 -3.80 2.54 2.90
C ASN A 130 -2.50 2.56 2.07
N GLY A 131 -1.57 3.48 2.36
CA GLY A 131 -0.22 3.49 1.79
C GLY A 131 -0.10 3.99 0.35
N TYR A 132 -1.15 4.59 -0.24
CA TYR A 132 -1.11 5.08 -1.64
C TYR A 132 0.16 5.88 -1.99
N TYR A 133 0.57 6.84 -1.15
CA TYR A 133 1.75 7.68 -1.40
C TYR A 133 3.07 6.92 -1.25
N MET A 134 3.10 5.88 -0.41
CA MET A 134 4.27 5.01 -0.28
C MET A 134 4.54 4.30 -1.61
N PHE A 135 3.51 3.84 -2.32
CA PHE A 135 3.67 3.28 -3.66
C PHE A 135 4.18 4.32 -4.66
N ARG A 136 3.62 5.54 -4.66
CA ARG A 136 4.09 6.63 -5.55
C ARG A 136 5.58 6.96 -5.32
N LEU A 137 6.05 6.89 -4.08
CA LEU A 137 7.47 7.03 -3.73
C LEU A 137 8.35 5.89 -4.28
N LEU A 138 7.79 4.73 -4.67
CA LEU A 138 8.57 3.65 -5.29
C LEU A 138 8.72 3.82 -6.81
N GLU A 139 7.86 4.59 -7.47
CA GLU A 139 7.77 4.65 -8.94
C GLU A 139 9.05 5.15 -9.62
N LYS A 140 9.63 6.26 -9.14
CA LYS A 140 10.74 6.97 -9.82
C LYS A 140 11.93 7.29 -8.93
N HIS A 141 11.81 6.90 -7.68
CA HIS A 141 12.47 7.61 -6.60
C HIS A 141 13.43 6.71 -5.82
N ALA A 142 13.43 5.40 -6.11
CA ALA A 142 14.34 4.39 -5.56
C ALA A 142 14.76 4.64 -4.10
N PRO A 143 13.79 4.87 -3.18
CA PRO A 143 14.11 5.02 -1.78
C PRO A 143 14.74 3.73 -1.27
N LYS A 144 15.61 3.84 -0.26
CA LYS A 144 16.17 2.67 0.42
C LYS A 144 15.07 1.88 1.12
N LEU A 145 14.10 2.58 1.71
CA LEU A 145 12.97 2.02 2.43
C LEU A 145 11.85 3.06 2.54
N VAL A 146 10.59 2.61 2.46
CA VAL A 146 9.40 3.42 2.78
C VAL A 146 8.58 2.69 3.84
N LEU A 147 8.25 3.39 4.93
CA LEU A 147 7.54 2.89 6.11
C LEU A 147 6.23 3.62 6.34
#